data_AF-A0A4U6BJF6-F1
#
_entry.id   AF-A0A4U6BJF6-F1
#
_cell.length_a   1.000
_cell.length_b   1.000
_cell.length_c   1.000
_cell.angle_alpha   90.00
_cell.angle_beta   90.00
_cell.angle_gamma   90.00
#
_symmetry.space_group_name_H-M   'P 1'
#
loop_
_entity.id
_entity.type
_entity.pdbx_description
1 polymer ?
#
loop_
_entity_poly.entity_id
_entity_poly.type
_entity_poly.pdbx_seq_one_letter_code
_entity_poly.pdbx_strand_id
1 'polypeptide(L)'
;MSERPFMQLYVSDFIGDTLHLSTEQIGAYMLLLMAMWNAGGKLPADEAKLARVARMSVKKWKAIADDLMPFFEVDGETIWHNRLTKELQKSESKSQSRSAAGAEGGRAKALKDKEARLASAMPTPQHLPDTITRLPSEDARAPDPSSGFDQFWEAYPNKIGEPTARSAFLKALKRASLDEILAGARAYAAKPDDRQWCNPVKWLSEDRWKDRPAKPPEKPPPKANGLAHLQKPQSREEYIAAELARSERSFT
;
A
#
# COMPACT_ATOMS: atom_id res chain seq x y z
N MET A 1 18.46 -3.81 13.41
CA MET A 1 17.32 -4.14 12.52
C MET A 1 17.86 -4.97 11.37
N SER A 2 17.13 -5.98 10.88
CA SER A 2 17.55 -6.70 9.66
C SER A 2 17.59 -5.70 8.50
N GLU A 3 18.67 -5.72 7.70
CA GLU A 3 18.82 -4.83 6.53
C GLU A 3 17.70 -5.04 5.50
N ARG A 4 17.09 -6.24 5.47
CA ARG A 4 16.09 -6.65 4.47
C ARG A 4 14.87 -7.31 5.14
N PRO A 5 13.88 -6.53 5.60
CA PRO A 5 12.80 -7.04 6.46
C PRO A 5 11.75 -7.92 5.76
N PHE A 6 11.65 -7.88 4.42
CA PHE A 6 10.72 -8.74 3.67
C PHE A 6 11.37 -9.21 2.37
N MET A 7 10.94 -10.37 1.87
CA MET A 7 11.33 -10.94 0.57
C MET A 7 10.06 -11.05 -0.29
N GLN A 8 10.06 -10.46 -1.49
CA GLN A 8 8.92 -10.54 -2.39
C GLN A 8 8.93 -11.89 -3.13
N LEU A 9 7.78 -12.57 -3.14
CA LEU A 9 7.57 -13.85 -3.82
C LEU A 9 6.34 -13.74 -4.72
N TYR A 10 6.47 -14.02 -6.01
CA TYR A 10 5.31 -14.15 -6.90
C TYR A 10 4.92 -15.62 -6.99
N VAL A 11 3.75 -15.93 -6.44
CA VAL A 11 3.24 -17.29 -6.20
C VAL A 11 3.00 -18.04 -7.52
N SER A 12 2.49 -17.36 -8.55
CA SER A 12 2.21 -17.99 -9.85
C SER A 12 3.48 -18.56 -10.49
N ASP A 13 4.53 -17.75 -10.62
CA ASP A 13 5.80 -18.22 -11.16
C ASP A 13 6.44 -19.28 -10.24
N PHE A 14 6.36 -19.09 -8.92
CA PHE A 14 6.92 -20.04 -7.96
C PHE A 14 6.30 -21.43 -8.12
N ILE A 15 4.97 -21.52 -8.18
CA ILE A 15 4.28 -22.80 -8.40
C ILE A 15 4.59 -23.34 -9.81
N GLY A 16 4.64 -22.47 -10.82
CA GLY A 16 4.96 -22.88 -12.19
C GLY A 16 6.33 -23.56 -12.30
N ASP A 17 7.34 -23.00 -11.63
CA ASP A 17 8.71 -23.51 -11.67
C ASP A 17 8.91 -24.74 -10.75
N THR A 18 8.15 -24.85 -9.65
CA THR A 18 8.39 -25.85 -8.58
C THR A 18 7.36 -26.99 -8.53
N LEU A 19 6.43 -27.08 -9.47
CA LEU A 19 5.31 -28.05 -9.43
C LEU A 19 5.74 -29.51 -9.30
N HIS A 20 6.91 -29.86 -9.86
CA HIS A 20 7.46 -31.22 -9.85
C HIS A 20 8.20 -31.57 -8.55
N LEU A 21 8.46 -30.58 -7.68
CA LEU A 21 9.16 -30.79 -6.42
C LEU A 21 8.21 -31.31 -5.33
N SER A 22 8.73 -32.22 -4.52
CA SER A 22 8.09 -32.67 -3.28
C SER A 22 8.03 -31.56 -2.23
N THR A 23 7.18 -31.71 -1.22
CA THR A 23 7.07 -30.76 -0.11
C THR A 23 8.40 -30.59 0.65
N GLU A 24 9.19 -31.66 0.80
CA GLU A 24 10.52 -31.60 1.46
C GLU A 24 11.51 -30.78 0.61
N GLN A 25 11.51 -30.98 -0.71
CA GLN A 25 12.33 -30.21 -1.66
C GLN A 25 11.92 -28.74 -1.69
N ILE A 26 10.61 -28.44 -1.73
CA ILE A 26 10.09 -27.08 -1.66
C ILE A 26 10.53 -26.41 -0.36
N GLY A 27 10.45 -27.11 0.78
CA GLY A 27 10.92 -26.59 2.07
C GLY A 27 12.43 -26.26 2.05
N ALA A 28 13.25 -27.17 1.52
CA ALA A 28 14.69 -26.97 1.37
C ALA A 28 15.01 -25.77 0.45
N TYR A 29 14.36 -25.70 -0.71
CA TYR A 29 14.48 -24.59 -1.66
C TYR A 29 14.13 -23.25 -1.01
N MET A 30 13.01 -23.17 -0.29
CA MET A 30 12.58 -21.95 0.41
C MET A 30 13.57 -21.52 1.49
N LEU A 31 14.14 -22.47 2.25
CA LEU A 31 15.17 -22.18 3.26
C LEU A 31 16.43 -21.60 2.63
N LEU A 32 16.86 -22.13 1.48
CA LEU A 32 18.01 -21.61 0.73
C LEU A 32 17.74 -20.20 0.21
N LEU A 33 16.58 -19.93 -0.38
CA LEU A 33 16.20 -18.59 -0.84
C LEU A 33 16.19 -17.57 0.30
N MET A 34 15.62 -17.92 1.45
CA MET A 34 15.59 -17.05 2.62
C MET A 34 16.99 -16.76 3.19
N ALA A 35 17.84 -17.79 3.28
CA ALA A 35 19.22 -17.63 3.72
C ALA A 35 20.03 -16.76 2.75
N MET A 36 19.87 -17.00 1.45
CA MET A 36 20.49 -16.23 0.38
C MET A 36 20.04 -14.77 0.41
N TRP A 37 18.74 -14.51 0.59
CA TRP A 37 18.20 -13.16 0.76
C TRP A 37 18.84 -12.42 1.92
N ASN A 38 18.99 -13.09 3.06
CA ASN A 38 19.62 -12.52 4.25
C ASN A 38 21.15 -12.32 4.06
N ALA A 39 21.79 -13.14 3.24
CA ALA A 39 23.24 -13.11 2.95
C ALA A 39 23.63 -12.21 1.76
N GLY A 40 22.71 -11.42 1.20
CA GLY A 40 23.02 -10.51 0.08
C GLY A 40 23.02 -11.18 -1.29
N GLY A 41 22.24 -12.25 -1.45
CA GLY A 41 21.95 -12.88 -2.75
C GLY A 41 22.87 -14.03 -3.13
N LYS A 42 23.82 -14.41 -2.27
CA LYS A 42 24.82 -15.46 -2.55
C LYS A 42 25.00 -16.40 -1.37
N LEU A 43 25.30 -17.66 -1.64
CA LEU A 43 25.66 -18.67 -0.64
C LEU A 43 26.90 -19.46 -1.08
N PRO A 44 27.70 -20.01 -0.16
CA PRO A 44 28.80 -20.91 -0.53
C PRO A 44 28.29 -22.19 -1.21
N ALA A 45 28.93 -22.60 -2.30
CA ALA A 45 28.66 -23.82 -3.07
C ALA A 45 29.21 -25.10 -2.40
N ASP A 46 29.05 -25.21 -1.08
CA ASP A 46 29.50 -26.35 -0.30
C ASP A 46 28.30 -27.17 0.19
N GLU A 47 28.23 -28.45 -0.20
CA GLU A 47 27.09 -29.32 0.12
C GLU A 47 26.79 -29.40 1.61
N ALA A 48 27.83 -29.43 2.47
CA ALA A 48 27.63 -29.52 3.91
C ALA A 48 27.02 -28.24 4.50
N LYS A 49 27.41 -27.07 3.97
CA LYS A 49 26.80 -25.78 4.31
C LYS A 49 25.37 -25.70 3.78
N LEU A 50 25.11 -26.10 2.53
CA LEU A 50 23.77 -26.09 1.94
C LEU A 50 22.82 -27.02 2.69
N ALA A 51 23.25 -28.24 3.01
CA ALA A 51 22.49 -29.17 3.84
C ALA A 51 22.13 -28.57 5.21
N ARG A 52 23.08 -27.88 5.85
CA ARG A 52 22.86 -27.22 7.14
C ARG A 52 21.84 -26.08 7.03
N VAL A 53 21.89 -25.27 5.98
CA VAL A 53 20.91 -24.20 5.72
C VAL A 53 19.52 -24.79 5.47
N ALA A 54 19.44 -25.84 4.67
CA ALA A 54 18.21 -26.58 4.39
C ALA A 54 17.72 -27.45 5.57
N ARG A 55 18.42 -27.41 6.72
CA ARG A 55 18.11 -28.12 7.97
C ARG A 55 18.00 -29.64 7.82
N MET A 56 18.88 -30.23 7.02
CA MET A 56 18.92 -31.67 6.78
C MET A 56 20.33 -32.26 6.91
N SER A 57 20.40 -33.58 6.99
CA SER A 57 21.68 -34.29 6.95
C SER A 57 22.27 -34.24 5.54
N VAL A 58 23.60 -34.34 5.43
CA VAL A 58 24.29 -34.36 4.13
C VAL A 58 23.80 -35.52 3.26
N LYS A 59 23.47 -36.66 3.86
CA LYS A 59 22.89 -37.82 3.14
C LYS A 59 21.55 -37.47 2.48
N LYS A 60 20.66 -36.79 3.21
CA LYS A 60 19.37 -36.35 2.65
C LYS A 60 19.54 -35.27 1.59
N TRP A 61 20.44 -34.32 1.84
CA TRP A 61 20.78 -33.27 0.87
C TRP A 61 21.20 -33.86 -0.47
N LYS A 62 22.15 -34.80 -0.47
CA LYS A 62 22.60 -35.48 -1.69
C LYS A 62 21.48 -36.18 -2.46
N ALA A 63 20.46 -36.67 -1.77
CA ALA A 63 19.33 -37.34 -2.42
C ALA A 63 18.38 -36.37 -3.14
N ILE A 64 18.38 -35.08 -2.79
CA ILE A 64 17.51 -34.06 -3.40
C ILE A 64 18.27 -32.97 -4.15
N ALA A 65 19.60 -32.93 -4.03
CA ALA A 65 20.43 -31.87 -4.59
C ALA A 65 20.28 -31.79 -6.11
N ASP A 66 20.23 -32.94 -6.79
CA ASP A 66 20.09 -32.99 -8.25
C ASP A 66 18.81 -32.33 -8.76
N ASP A 67 17.72 -32.37 -7.96
CA ASP A 67 16.46 -31.71 -8.30
C ASP A 67 16.48 -30.20 -7.98
N LEU A 68 17.29 -29.76 -7.01
CA LEU A 68 17.33 -28.38 -6.55
C LEU A 68 18.41 -27.53 -7.22
N MET A 69 19.57 -28.10 -7.50
CA MET A 69 20.70 -27.39 -8.09
C MET A 69 20.40 -26.74 -9.45
N PRO A 70 19.52 -27.28 -10.33
CA PRO A 70 19.14 -26.61 -11.57
C PRO A 70 18.48 -25.23 -11.40
N PHE A 71 17.93 -24.92 -10.23
CA PHE A 71 17.37 -23.59 -9.94
C PHE A 71 18.45 -22.55 -9.61
N PHE A 72 19.68 -22.99 -9.33
CA PHE A 72 20.78 -22.13 -8.90
C PHE A 72 21.88 -22.08 -9.96
N GLU A 73 22.46 -20.89 -10.11
CA GLU A 73 23.69 -20.71 -10.87
C GLU A 73 24.87 -20.97 -9.94
N VAL A 74 25.91 -21.63 -10.45
CA VAL A 74 27.12 -21.99 -9.70
C VAL A 74 28.33 -21.37 -10.39
N ASP A 75 29.11 -20.60 -9.64
CA ASP A 75 30.42 -20.07 -10.06
C ASP A 75 31.46 -20.45 -9.01
N GLY A 76 32.20 -21.52 -9.29
CA GLY A 76 33.23 -22.07 -8.41
C GLY A 76 32.70 -22.32 -7.00
N GLU A 77 33.05 -21.44 -6.06
CA GLU A 77 32.72 -21.57 -4.64
C GLU A 77 31.40 -20.92 -4.22
N THR A 78 30.65 -20.31 -5.15
CA THR A 78 29.44 -19.54 -4.82
C THR A 78 28.25 -19.94 -5.67
N ILE A 79 27.06 -19.96 -5.05
CA ILE A 79 25.77 -20.13 -5.73
C ILE A 79 24.88 -18.90 -5.56
N TRP A 80 24.05 -18.63 -6.56
CA TRP A 80 23.00 -17.61 -6.50
C TRP A 80 21.76 -18.02 -7.29
N HIS A 81 20.68 -17.25 -7.11
CA HIS A 81 19.41 -17.48 -7.79
C HIS A 81 19.01 -16.26 -8.63
N ASN A 82 18.90 -16.42 -9.95
CA ASN A 82 18.71 -15.31 -10.90
C ASN A 82 17.52 -14.41 -10.56
N ARG A 83 16.37 -15.00 -10.21
CA ARG A 83 15.17 -14.23 -9.85
C ARG A 83 15.35 -13.48 -8.53
N LEU A 84 16.06 -14.09 -7.56
CA LEU A 84 16.26 -13.49 -6.24
C LEU A 84 17.20 -12.28 -6.35
N THR A 85 18.25 -12.39 -7.18
CA THR A 85 19.20 -11.29 -7.44
C THR A 85 18.49 -10.05 -8.00
N LYS A 86 17.55 -10.23 -8.94
CA LYS A 86 16.74 -9.13 -9.49
C LYS A 86 15.88 -8.45 -8.44
N GLU A 87 15.22 -9.23 -7.58
CA GLU A 87 14.40 -8.68 -6.50
C GLU A 87 15.24 -8.00 -5.40
N LEU A 88 16.45 -8.50 -5.15
CA LEU A 88 17.40 -7.90 -4.21
C LEU A 88 17.82 -6.51 -4.67
N GLN A 89 18.22 -6.37 -5.94
CA GLN A 89 18.58 -5.08 -6.55
C GLN A 89 17.42 -4.07 -6.50
N LYS A 90 16.18 -4.53 -6.74
CA LYS A 90 14.98 -3.68 -6.61
C LYS A 90 14.75 -3.23 -5.17
N SER A 91 14.97 -4.11 -4.19
CA SER A 91 14.84 -3.77 -2.77
C SER A 91 15.91 -2.76 -2.34
N GLU A 92 17.17 -2.99 -2.75
CA GLU A 92 18.31 -2.12 -2.43
C GLU A 92 18.16 -0.73 -3.06
N SER A 93 17.81 -0.65 -4.34
CA SER A 93 17.59 0.63 -5.02
C SER A 93 16.45 1.44 -4.38
N LYS A 94 15.34 0.79 -4.01
CA LYS A 94 14.24 1.45 -3.27
C LYS A 94 14.67 1.90 -1.88
N SER A 95 15.44 1.08 -1.16
CA SER A 95 15.96 1.42 0.16
C SER A 95 16.91 2.62 0.10
N GLN A 96 17.86 2.60 -0.84
CA GLN A 96 18.81 3.69 -1.06
C GLN A 96 18.10 4.99 -1.47
N SER A 97 17.14 4.93 -2.40
CA SER A 97 16.35 6.10 -2.80
C SER A 97 15.58 6.70 -1.62
N ARG A 98 14.95 5.87 -0.79
CA ARG A 98 14.24 6.31 0.41
C ARG A 98 15.19 6.88 1.47
N SER A 99 16.35 6.26 1.65
CA SER A 99 17.38 6.72 2.58
C SER A 99 17.94 8.08 2.14
N ALA A 100 18.26 8.24 0.85
CA ALA A 100 18.74 9.50 0.28
C ALA A 100 17.69 10.63 0.42
N ALA A 101 16.44 10.37 0.04
CA ALA A 101 15.34 11.32 0.21
C ALA A 101 15.08 11.65 1.69
N GLY A 102 15.20 10.66 2.58
CA GLY A 102 15.08 10.85 4.02
C GLY A 102 16.23 11.69 4.60
N ALA A 103 17.46 11.46 4.13
CA ALA A 103 18.63 12.24 4.53
C ALA A 103 18.53 13.69 4.04
N GLU A 104 18.09 13.92 2.80
CA GLU A 104 17.85 15.25 2.24
C GLU A 104 16.73 15.98 2.99
N GLY A 105 15.60 15.32 3.23
CA GLY A 105 14.50 15.86 4.03
C GLY A 105 14.92 16.17 5.47
N GLY A 106 15.74 15.30 6.08
CA GLY A 106 16.33 15.51 7.40
C GLY A 106 17.28 16.71 7.44
N ARG A 107 18.14 16.87 6.42
CA ARG A 107 19.03 18.04 6.26
C ARG A 107 18.22 19.33 6.10
N ALA A 108 17.21 19.33 5.22
CA ALA A 108 16.34 20.49 5.01
C ALA A 108 15.59 20.88 6.30
N LYS A 109 15.10 19.90 7.07
CA LYS A 109 14.47 20.14 8.36
C LYS A 109 15.45 20.69 9.39
N ALA A 110 16.66 20.13 9.47
CA ALA A 110 17.71 20.60 10.38
C ALA A 110 18.19 22.03 10.04
N LEU A 111 18.24 22.38 8.76
CA LEU A 111 18.56 23.74 8.31
C LEU A 111 17.48 24.73 8.75
N LYS A 112 16.20 24.37 8.54
CA LYS A 112 15.05 25.19 8.94
C LYS A 112 14.95 25.38 10.45
N ASP A 113 15.25 24.33 11.24
CA ASP A 113 15.29 24.44 12.71
C ASP A 113 16.45 25.33 13.20
N LYS A 114 17.60 25.34 12.50
CA LYS A 114 18.70 26.26 12.79
C LYS A 114 18.34 27.71 12.47
N GLU A 115 17.71 27.98 11.33
CA GLU A 115 17.24 29.32 10.95
C GLU A 115 16.16 29.83 11.92
N ALA A 116 15.23 28.98 12.34
CA ALA A 116 14.21 29.33 13.33
C ALA A 116 14.80 29.66 14.71
N ARG A 117 15.87 28.96 15.13
CA ARG A 117 16.59 29.27 16.38
C ARG A 117 17.40 30.57 16.30
N LEU A 118 17.95 30.91 15.13
CA LEU A 118 18.68 32.17 14.91
C LEU A 118 17.75 33.39 14.84
N ALA A 119 16.49 33.21 14.46
CA ALA A 119 15.49 34.29 14.37
C ALA A 119 14.89 34.72 15.74
N SER A 120 15.27 34.08 16.85
CA SER A 120 14.72 34.35 18.20
C SER A 120 15.61 35.27 19.06
N ALA A 121 16.22 36.29 18.45
CA ALA A 121 16.96 37.34 19.16
C ALA A 121 16.55 38.73 18.64
N MET A 122 15.30 39.10 18.85
CA MET A 122 14.87 40.50 18.83
C MET A 122 14.50 40.87 20.28
N PRO A 123 15.10 41.91 20.88
CA PRO A 123 14.78 42.32 22.23
C PRO A 123 13.34 42.82 22.26
N THR A 124 12.57 42.32 23.23
CA THR A 124 11.20 42.73 23.53
C THR A 124 11.15 44.25 23.72
N PRO A 125 10.32 45.01 22.97
CA PRO A 125 10.10 46.41 23.28
C PRO A 125 9.31 46.53 24.58
N GLN A 126 9.91 47.23 25.56
CA GLN A 126 9.25 47.61 26.80
C GLN A 126 8.09 48.58 26.52
N HIS A 127 7.01 48.35 27.26
CA HIS A 127 5.75 49.08 27.26
C HIS A 127 5.90 50.58 27.53
N LEU A 128 5.16 51.40 26.79
CA LEU A 128 4.44 52.57 27.32
C LEU A 128 3.13 52.79 26.54
N PRO A 129 2.06 53.27 27.21
CA PRO A 129 0.75 53.39 26.62
C PRO A 129 0.64 54.73 25.89
N ASP A 130 -0.03 54.77 24.74
CA ASP A 130 -0.73 55.99 24.36
C ASP A 130 -1.93 55.72 23.45
N THR A 131 -3.04 56.24 23.95
CA THR A 131 -4.36 56.38 23.36
C THR A 131 -4.29 57.06 22.00
N ILE A 132 -4.69 56.37 20.92
CA ILE A 132 -5.32 57.02 19.75
C ILE A 132 -6.45 56.14 19.20
N THR A 133 -7.65 56.67 19.36
CA THR A 133 -8.93 56.32 18.74
C THR A 133 -8.81 55.97 17.25
N ARG A 134 -9.28 54.78 16.83
CA ARG A 134 -9.82 54.57 15.48
C ARG A 134 -11.03 53.64 15.50
N LEU A 135 -12.10 54.17 14.91
CA LEU A 135 -13.40 53.53 14.64
C LEU A 135 -13.26 52.26 13.80
N PRO A 136 -14.20 51.30 13.91
CA PRO A 136 -14.15 50.06 13.14
C PRO A 136 -14.56 50.33 11.69
N SER A 137 -13.68 50.03 10.74
CA SER A 137 -14.07 49.83 9.34
C SER A 137 -14.43 48.37 9.19
N GLU A 138 -15.72 48.10 8.98
CA GLU A 138 -16.18 46.91 8.28
C GLU A 138 -15.62 46.94 6.84
N ASP A 139 -15.52 45.78 6.20
CA ASP A 139 -15.00 45.55 4.83
C ASP A 139 -13.48 45.30 4.69
N ALA A 140 -13.07 44.08 5.05
CA ALA A 140 -12.17 43.21 4.27
C ALA A 140 -11.81 41.94 5.07
N ARG A 141 -12.77 41.03 5.27
CA ARG A 141 -12.46 39.70 5.84
C ARG A 141 -11.95 38.80 4.71
N ALA A 142 -10.64 38.78 4.48
CA ALA A 142 -10.03 37.63 3.82
C ALA A 142 -10.39 36.38 4.66
N PRO A 143 -10.94 35.30 4.06
CA PRO A 143 -11.30 34.11 4.83
C PRO A 143 -10.04 33.55 5.48
N ASP A 144 -10.08 33.41 6.80
CA ASP A 144 -8.98 32.83 7.57
C ASP A 144 -8.68 31.43 7.01
N PRO A 145 -7.46 31.17 6.51
CA PRO A 145 -7.09 29.86 5.97
C PRO A 145 -7.22 28.72 6.99
N SER A 146 -7.28 29.04 8.30
CA SER A 146 -7.62 28.07 9.34
C SER A 146 -9.10 27.64 9.25
N SER A 147 -10.03 28.60 9.15
CA SER A 147 -11.46 28.32 9.02
C SER A 147 -11.83 27.58 7.72
N GLY A 148 -11.12 27.88 6.63
CA GLY A 148 -11.31 27.16 5.36
C GLY A 148 -10.91 25.68 5.43
N PHE A 149 -9.85 25.36 6.18
CA PHE A 149 -9.42 23.98 6.35
C PHE A 149 -10.41 23.18 7.19
N ASP A 150 -10.93 23.76 8.28
CA ASP A 150 -11.89 23.08 9.15
C ASP A 150 -13.16 22.69 8.39
N GLN A 151 -13.65 23.57 7.50
CA GLN A 151 -14.79 23.27 6.62
C GLN A 151 -14.51 22.13 5.65
N PHE A 152 -13.30 22.05 5.10
CA PHE A 152 -12.88 20.95 4.25
C PHE A 152 -12.76 19.65 5.07
N TRP A 153 -12.18 19.72 6.26
CA TRP A 153 -11.96 18.58 7.13
C TRP A 153 -13.28 17.96 7.59
N GLU A 154 -14.28 18.78 7.88
CA GLU A 154 -15.63 18.29 8.18
C GLU A 154 -16.36 17.70 6.98
N ALA A 155 -16.15 18.23 5.78
CA ALA A 155 -16.78 17.72 4.57
C ALA A 155 -16.16 16.41 4.04
N TYR A 156 -14.91 16.07 4.44
CA TYR A 156 -14.18 14.96 3.85
C TYR A 156 -14.50 13.60 4.54
N PRO A 157 -14.84 12.54 3.79
CA PRO A 157 -15.39 11.31 4.35
C PRO A 157 -14.37 10.44 5.10
N ASN A 158 -13.07 10.52 4.77
CA ASN A 158 -12.01 9.72 5.41
C ASN A 158 -10.88 10.62 5.95
N LYS A 159 -10.96 10.97 7.23
CA LYS A 159 -10.09 11.94 7.91
C LYS A 159 -8.79 11.27 8.42
N ILE A 160 -7.76 11.21 7.57
CA ILE A 160 -6.44 10.62 7.91
C ILE A 160 -5.32 11.62 7.65
N GLY A 161 -4.39 11.77 8.60
CA GLY A 161 -3.17 12.55 8.40
C GLY A 161 -3.39 14.07 8.38
N GLU A 162 -4.06 14.60 9.39
CA GLU A 162 -4.45 16.03 9.48
C GLU A 162 -3.30 17.04 9.24
N PRO A 163 -2.09 16.90 9.82
CA PRO A 163 -1.03 17.91 9.62
C PRO A 163 -0.53 17.99 8.17
N THR A 164 -0.44 16.84 7.50
CA THR A 164 -0.03 16.77 6.09
C THR A 164 -1.16 17.17 5.16
N ALA A 165 -2.42 16.87 5.52
CA ALA A 165 -3.61 17.33 4.80
C ALA A 165 -3.74 18.86 4.86
N ARG A 166 -3.50 19.48 6.02
CA ARG A 166 -3.49 20.95 6.18
C ARG A 166 -2.45 21.61 5.28
N SER A 167 -1.25 21.03 5.22
CA SER A 167 -0.19 21.49 4.32
C SER A 167 -0.56 21.35 2.84
N ALA A 168 -1.22 20.25 2.46
CA ALA A 168 -1.71 20.02 1.10
C ALA A 168 -2.87 20.96 0.73
N PHE A 169 -3.74 21.28 1.69
CA PHE A 169 -4.86 22.19 1.51
C PHE A 169 -4.40 23.61 1.21
N LEU A 170 -3.41 24.12 1.96
CA LEU A 170 -2.79 25.42 1.67
C LEU A 170 -2.15 25.46 0.27
N LYS A 171 -1.61 24.35 -0.22
CA LYS A 171 -1.11 24.25 -1.61
C LYS A 171 -2.25 24.20 -2.62
N ALA A 172 -3.37 23.55 -2.30
CA ALA A 172 -4.56 23.50 -3.15
C ALA A 172 -5.22 24.88 -3.31
N LEU A 173 -5.28 25.70 -2.25
CA LEU A 173 -5.78 27.08 -2.31
C LEU A 173 -5.01 28.01 -3.26
N LYS A 174 -3.77 27.63 -3.65
CA LYS A 174 -3.02 28.35 -4.69
C LYS A 174 -3.45 27.98 -6.11
N ARG A 175 -4.15 26.87 -6.29
CA ARG A 175 -4.56 26.30 -7.58
C ARG A 175 -6.06 26.39 -7.84
N ALA A 176 -6.86 26.53 -6.79
CA ALA A 176 -8.32 26.57 -6.84
C ALA A 176 -8.87 27.40 -5.69
N SER A 177 -10.09 27.89 -5.84
CA SER A 177 -10.79 28.62 -4.77
C SER A 177 -11.22 27.68 -3.64
N LEU A 178 -11.43 28.24 -2.44
CA LEU A 178 -11.98 27.49 -1.31
C LEU A 178 -13.30 26.81 -1.67
N ASP A 179 -14.20 27.54 -2.33
CA ASP A 179 -15.52 27.04 -2.71
C ASP A 179 -15.44 25.88 -3.69
N GLU A 180 -14.53 25.93 -4.66
CA GLU A 180 -14.30 24.85 -5.62
C GLU A 180 -13.83 23.57 -4.94
N ILE A 181 -12.88 23.69 -3.99
CA ILE A 181 -12.36 22.55 -3.22
C ILE A 181 -13.46 21.96 -2.31
N LEU A 182 -14.24 22.81 -1.64
CA LEU A 182 -15.34 22.37 -0.77
C LEU A 182 -16.48 21.71 -1.58
N ALA A 183 -16.83 22.26 -2.74
CA ALA A 183 -17.82 21.66 -3.63
C ALA A 183 -17.37 20.27 -4.11
N GLY A 184 -16.10 20.14 -4.51
CA GLY A 184 -15.50 18.87 -4.88
C GLY A 184 -15.49 17.87 -3.72
N ALA A 185 -15.16 18.29 -2.50
CA ALA A 185 -15.13 17.41 -1.33
C ALA A 185 -16.52 16.87 -0.97
N ARG A 186 -17.55 17.73 -1.01
CA ARG A 186 -18.95 17.33 -0.76
C ARG A 186 -19.46 16.37 -1.84
N ALA A 187 -19.18 16.66 -3.11
CA ALA A 187 -19.54 15.78 -4.23
C ALA A 187 -18.82 14.43 -4.13
N TYR A 188 -17.55 14.45 -3.70
CA TYR A 188 -16.77 13.24 -3.47
C TYR A 188 -17.37 12.40 -2.32
N ALA A 189 -17.76 13.02 -1.21
CA ALA A 189 -18.38 12.36 -0.06
C ALA A 189 -19.73 11.69 -0.39
N ALA A 190 -20.44 12.17 -1.41
CA ALA A 190 -21.73 11.60 -1.85
C ALA A 190 -21.61 10.30 -2.68
N LYS A 191 -20.39 9.84 -2.94
CA LYS A 191 -20.12 8.59 -3.68
C LYS A 191 -20.62 7.36 -2.90
N PRO A 192 -21.13 6.30 -3.57
CA PRO A 192 -21.52 5.05 -2.91
C PRO A 192 -20.33 4.34 -2.22
N ASP A 193 -20.63 3.68 -1.10
CA ASP A 193 -19.67 3.03 -0.17
C ASP A 193 -18.87 1.86 -0.78
N ASP A 194 -19.22 1.41 -1.98
CA ASP A 194 -18.62 0.24 -2.65
C ASP A 194 -17.15 0.43 -3.10
N ARG A 195 -16.56 1.61 -2.86
CA ARG A 195 -15.17 1.89 -3.23
C ARG A 195 -14.47 2.70 -2.16
N GLN A 196 -13.33 2.19 -1.71
CA GLN A 196 -12.45 2.82 -0.71
C GLN A 196 -12.23 4.32 -0.96
N TRP A 197 -12.35 5.10 0.12
CA TRP A 197 -12.10 6.54 0.14
C TRP A 197 -10.62 6.87 -0.09
N CYS A 198 -10.34 7.85 -0.95
CA CYS A 198 -8.99 8.35 -1.19
C CYS A 198 -8.47 9.06 0.06
N ASN A 199 -7.16 9.00 0.29
CA ASN A 199 -6.53 9.79 1.34
C ASN A 199 -6.64 11.29 1.01
N PRO A 200 -6.98 12.17 1.98
CA PRO A 200 -7.19 13.61 1.73
C PRO A 200 -5.95 14.32 1.19
N VAL A 201 -4.73 13.91 1.59
CA VAL A 201 -3.47 14.47 1.06
C VAL A 201 -3.35 14.18 -0.43
N LYS A 202 -3.63 12.93 -0.83
CA LYS A 202 -3.56 12.49 -2.24
C LYS A 202 -4.65 13.17 -3.06
N TRP A 203 -5.86 13.22 -2.52
CA TRP A 203 -7.01 13.87 -3.15
C TRP A 203 -6.74 15.36 -3.41
N LEU A 204 -6.18 16.08 -2.43
CA LEU A 204 -5.81 17.48 -2.57
C LEU A 204 -4.61 17.68 -3.52
N SER A 205 -3.63 16.79 -3.48
CA SER A 205 -2.40 16.95 -4.27
C SER A 205 -2.65 16.72 -5.77
N GLU A 206 -3.54 15.79 -6.11
CA GLU A 206 -3.88 15.42 -7.50
C GLU A 206 -5.06 16.22 -8.10
N ASP A 207 -5.46 17.33 -7.47
CA ASP A 207 -6.55 18.20 -7.98
C ASP A 207 -7.90 17.49 -8.17
N ARG A 208 -8.18 16.47 -7.35
CA ARG A 208 -9.35 15.59 -7.54
C ARG A 208 -10.70 16.24 -7.28
N TRP A 209 -10.74 17.49 -6.83
CA TRP A 209 -11.97 18.29 -6.85
C TRP A 209 -12.46 18.58 -8.28
N LYS A 210 -11.59 18.43 -9.29
CA LYS A 210 -11.92 18.53 -10.71
C LYS A 210 -12.42 17.22 -11.31
N ASP A 211 -12.27 16.10 -10.59
CA ASP A 211 -12.72 14.79 -11.06
C ASP A 211 -14.24 14.76 -11.13
N ARG A 212 -14.78 14.30 -12.27
CA ARG A 212 -16.21 14.02 -12.41
C ARG A 212 -16.44 12.56 -12.04
N PRO A 213 -17.20 12.25 -10.97
CA PRO A 213 -17.49 10.86 -10.62
C PRO A 213 -18.22 10.20 -11.80
N ALA A 214 -17.73 9.03 -12.22
CA ALA A 214 -18.43 8.22 -13.21
C ALA A 214 -19.83 7.88 -12.68
N LYS A 215 -20.87 8.07 -13.52
CA LYS A 215 -22.22 7.59 -13.18
C LYS A 215 -22.13 6.09 -12.90
N PRO A 216 -22.66 5.60 -11.76
CA PRO A 216 -22.74 4.17 -11.52
C PRO A 216 -23.46 3.51 -12.69
N PRO A 217 -22.98 2.37 -13.21
CA PRO A 217 -23.81 1.58 -14.11
C PRO A 217 -25.13 1.26 -13.40
N GLU A 218 -26.24 1.32 -14.13
CA GLU A 218 -27.53 0.89 -13.59
C GLU A 218 -27.36 -0.50 -13.00
N LYS A 219 -27.77 -0.68 -11.74
CA LYS A 219 -27.69 -2.00 -11.10
C LYS A 219 -28.51 -2.95 -12.00
N PRO A 220 -27.91 -4.02 -12.56
CA PRO A 220 -28.70 -5.02 -13.23
C PRO A 220 -29.74 -5.54 -12.22
N PRO A 221 -30.95 -5.88 -12.67
CA PRO A 221 -31.96 -6.45 -11.79
C PRO A 221 -31.35 -7.63 -11.03
N PRO A 222 -31.67 -7.80 -9.73
CA PRO A 222 -31.10 -8.88 -8.95
C PRO A 222 -31.30 -10.19 -9.70
N LYS A 223 -30.19 -10.86 -10.04
CA LYS A 223 -30.27 -12.18 -10.65
C LYS A 223 -31.05 -13.06 -9.67
N ALA A 224 -32.09 -13.73 -10.16
CA ALA A 224 -32.85 -14.67 -9.34
C ALA A 224 -31.86 -15.64 -8.69
N ASN A 225 -31.80 -15.65 -7.35
CA ASN A 225 -30.93 -16.56 -6.61
C ASN A 225 -31.23 -17.99 -7.09
N GLY A 226 -30.22 -18.69 -7.61
CA GLY A 226 -30.35 -20.10 -8.06
C GLY A 226 -30.83 -21.05 -6.96
N LEU A 227 -30.81 -20.58 -5.70
CA LEU A 227 -31.27 -21.27 -4.50
C LEU A 227 -32.70 -20.88 -4.07
N ALA A 228 -33.43 -20.10 -4.86
CA ALA A 228 -34.82 -19.72 -4.54
C ALA A 228 -35.75 -20.94 -4.37
N HIS A 229 -35.42 -22.07 -5.00
CA HIS A 229 -36.13 -23.34 -4.83
C HIS A 229 -35.92 -23.98 -3.45
N LEU A 230 -34.81 -23.67 -2.75
CA LEU A 230 -34.52 -24.17 -1.39
C LEU A 230 -35.20 -23.36 -0.28
N GLN A 231 -35.70 -22.16 -0.60
CA GLN A 231 -36.40 -21.31 0.39
C GLN A 231 -37.87 -21.71 0.59
N LYS A 232 -38.41 -22.58 -0.28
CA LYS A 232 -39.73 -23.18 -0.06
C LYS A 232 -39.51 -24.50 0.68
N PRO A 233 -40.11 -24.72 1.86
CA PRO A 233 -40.07 -26.03 2.50
C PRO A 233 -40.77 -27.03 1.57
N GLN A 234 -39.99 -27.90 0.93
CA GLN A 234 -40.50 -29.02 0.15
C GLN A 234 -40.30 -30.30 0.96
N SER A 235 -41.25 -31.22 0.85
CA SER A 235 -41.09 -32.55 1.43
C SER A 235 -39.97 -33.30 0.72
N ARG A 236 -39.40 -34.31 1.40
CA ARG A 236 -38.34 -35.15 0.83
C ARG A 236 -38.76 -35.80 -0.49
N GLU A 237 -40.01 -36.18 -0.62
CA GLU A 237 -40.57 -36.81 -1.81
C GLU A 237 -40.61 -35.85 -3.01
N GLU A 238 -41.04 -34.60 -2.78
CA GLU A 238 -41.07 -33.55 -3.80
C GLU A 238 -39.67 -33.18 -4.30
N TYR A 239 -38.68 -33.14 -3.39
CA TYR A 239 -37.29 -32.86 -3.75
C TYR A 239 -36.71 -33.95 -4.65
N ILE A 240 -36.93 -35.22 -4.30
CA ILE A 240 -36.44 -36.37 -5.07
C ILE A 240 -37.08 -36.40 -6.46
N ALA A 241 -38.38 -36.17 -6.56
CA ALA A 241 -39.08 -36.12 -7.84
C ALA A 241 -38.57 -34.98 -8.75
N ALA A 242 -38.31 -33.81 -8.18
CA ALA A 242 -37.77 -32.67 -8.92
C ALA A 242 -36.35 -32.94 -9.46
N GLU A 243 -35.50 -33.60 -8.68
CA GLU A 243 -34.12 -33.87 -9.07
C GLU A 243 -34.01 -35.01 -10.10
N LEU A 244 -34.87 -36.03 -10.00
CA LEU A 244 -35.05 -37.03 -11.07
C LEU A 244 -35.42 -36.37 -12.39
N ALA A 245 -36.45 -35.51 -12.41
CA ALA A 245 -36.88 -34.81 -13.61
C ALA A 245 -35.85 -33.81 -14.15
N ARG A 246 -34.95 -33.28 -13.31
CA ARG A 246 -33.83 -32.42 -13.73
C ARG A 246 -32.69 -33.24 -14.34
N SER A 247 -32.41 -34.41 -13.76
CA SER A 247 -31.42 -35.34 -14.28
C SER A 247 -31.81 -35.85 -15.68
N GLU A 248 -33.06 -36.25 -15.89
CA GLU A 248 -33.55 -36.73 -17.19
C GLU A 248 -33.39 -35.68 -18.30
N ARG A 249 -33.70 -34.41 -17.99
CA ARG A 249 -33.52 -33.28 -18.92
C ARG A 249 -32.07 -32.93 -19.24
N SER A 250 -31.12 -33.39 -18.42
CA SER A 250 -29.70 -33.15 -18.63
C SER A 250 -29.04 -34.25 -19.50
N PHE A 251 -29.76 -35.34 -19.76
CA PHE A 251 -29.31 -36.49 -20.54
C PHE A 251 -30.05 -36.67 -21.89
N THR A 252 -30.92 -35.73 -22.25
CA THR A 252 -31.54 -35.58 -23.59
C THR A 252 -30.92 -34.42 -24.34
#